data_AF-A0A1F5BII7-F1
#
_entry.id   AF-A0A1F5BII7-F1
#
_cell.length_a   1.000
_cell.length_b   1.000
_cell.length_c   1.000
_cell.angle_alpha   90.00
_cell.angle_beta   90.00
_cell.angle_gamma   90.00
#
_symmetry.space_group_name_H-M   'P 1'
#
loop_
_entity.id
_entity.type
_entity.pdbx_description
1 polymer ?
#
loop_
_entity_poly.entity_id
_entity_poly.type
_entity_poly.pdbx_seq_one_letter_code
_entity_poly.pdbx_strand_id
1 'polypeptide(L)'
;MKTNRGTDYGLKDVLNESEQKYRALVENSSETIFSVDLEGRITYLSPAIETVAGYKPEELVGKQFALFIVAEDLPGLMVSFEHTLSGMKEPYEFRIQVKDGSVRFVQTSSSVLFKDGRVAGIIGVLNDLTDRKRAEEQLKHSMERLQGAISGVIQAMAVTVEMRDPFTAGHQQRVSDLAAAIAREMELPADRVEGIRIAGLIHDIGKVAVPSEILSKPSALPEPESTLIRIHPEAGFNILKNIDFPWPIAQVVLQHHERLDGSGYPSGLAGEDIILEARILCVADVVEAAASHRPYRQAQGVEFALDEISRNAGVLYDSAAAAACLKLFREKNFAFSEKVAKADTVFRTLSAQR
;
A
#
# COMPACT_ATOMS: atom_id res chain seq x y z
N MET A 1 83.47 20.69 11.77
CA MET A 1 82.76 19.97 10.68
C MET A 1 82.78 18.46 10.95
N LYS A 2 81.63 17.86 11.27
CA LYS A 2 81.22 16.50 10.82
C LYS A 2 79.70 16.57 10.67
N THR A 3 79.17 16.05 9.56
CA THR A 3 77.77 16.27 9.15
C THR A 3 76.88 15.11 9.59
N ASN A 4 75.74 15.44 10.21
CA ASN A 4 74.73 14.43 10.55
C ASN A 4 73.96 14.04 9.27
N ARG A 5 74.01 12.76 8.88
CA ARG A 5 73.32 12.19 7.71
C ARG A 5 72.54 10.91 8.05
N GLY A 6 72.24 10.68 9.34
CA GLY A 6 71.72 9.37 9.82
C GLY A 6 70.20 9.20 9.83
N THR A 7 69.41 10.27 9.79
CA THR A 7 67.99 10.23 10.21
C THR A 7 66.94 10.33 9.09
N ASP A 8 67.35 10.60 7.85
CA ASP A 8 66.44 10.88 6.72
C ASP A 8 65.86 9.61 6.07
N TYR A 9 66.56 8.47 6.17
CA TYR A 9 66.15 7.21 5.52
C TYR A 9 64.93 6.57 6.20
N GLY A 10 65.00 6.28 7.51
CA GLY A 10 63.90 5.60 8.22
C GLY A 10 62.57 6.38 8.22
N LEU A 11 62.62 7.72 8.08
CA LEU A 11 61.43 8.55 7.93
C LEU A 11 60.78 8.41 6.53
N LYS A 12 61.59 8.24 5.48
CA LYS A 12 61.12 7.93 4.12
C LYS A 12 60.60 6.51 4.00
N ASP A 13 61.27 5.55 4.64
CA ASP A 13 60.84 4.15 4.61
C ASP A 13 59.47 3.98 5.31
N VAL A 14 59.29 4.58 6.50
CA VAL A 14 57.99 4.59 7.21
C VAL A 14 56.91 5.35 6.44
N LEU A 15 57.24 6.48 5.79
CA LEU A 15 56.29 7.22 4.96
C LEU A 15 55.85 6.41 3.73
N ASN A 16 56.78 5.74 3.06
CA ASN A 16 56.54 4.89 1.90
C ASN A 16 55.73 3.63 2.27
N GLU A 17 56.06 2.95 3.37
CA GLU A 17 55.30 1.79 3.86
C GLU A 17 53.87 2.18 4.28
N SER A 18 53.71 3.38 4.86
CA SER A 18 52.41 3.97 5.17
C SER A 18 51.62 4.30 3.90
N GLU A 19 52.22 4.99 2.91
CA GLU A 19 51.58 5.31 1.63
C GLU A 19 51.14 4.03 0.91
N GLN A 20 51.99 3.01 0.85
CA GLN A 20 51.65 1.72 0.22
C GLN A 20 50.46 1.03 0.91
N LYS A 21 50.37 1.08 2.25
CA LYS A 21 49.22 0.53 2.99
C LYS A 21 47.94 1.32 2.74
N TYR A 22 47.98 2.65 2.78
CA TYR A 22 46.81 3.47 2.45
C TYR A 22 46.39 3.28 0.99
N ARG A 23 47.34 3.26 0.06
CA ARG A 23 47.10 2.99 -1.36
C ARG A 23 46.41 1.64 -1.55
N ALA A 24 46.92 0.57 -0.93
CA ALA A 24 46.32 -0.76 -1.03
C ALA A 24 44.89 -0.83 -0.45
N LEU A 25 44.58 -0.08 0.61
CA LEU A 25 43.22 0.01 1.15
C LEU A 25 42.26 0.77 0.22
N VAL A 26 42.72 1.85 -0.41
CA VAL A 26 41.89 2.68 -1.31
C VAL A 26 41.71 2.01 -2.69
N GLU A 27 42.76 1.41 -3.25
CA GLU A 27 42.72 0.79 -4.59
C GLU A 27 41.99 -0.56 -4.61
N ASN A 28 41.81 -1.22 -3.45
CA ASN A 28 40.99 -2.43 -3.29
C ASN A 28 39.61 -2.16 -2.63
N SER A 29 39.21 -0.89 -2.50
CA SER A 29 37.88 -0.53 -2.01
C SER A 29 36.78 -0.91 -3.02
N SER A 30 35.69 -1.52 -2.53
CA SER A 30 34.47 -1.73 -3.33
C SER A 30 33.65 -0.43 -3.51
N GLU A 31 33.78 0.50 -2.56
CA GLU A 31 33.15 1.83 -2.60
C GLU A 31 34.05 2.80 -3.36
N THR A 32 33.48 3.72 -4.15
CA THR A 32 34.27 4.70 -4.90
C THR A 32 34.73 5.83 -3.98
N ILE A 33 36.02 5.85 -3.64
CA ILE A 33 36.64 6.96 -2.89
C ILE A 33 36.98 8.08 -3.87
N PHE A 34 36.63 9.32 -3.53
CA PHE A 34 36.86 10.50 -4.38
C PHE A 34 37.34 11.71 -3.56
N SER A 35 38.00 12.65 -4.23
CA SER A 35 38.15 14.02 -3.73
C SER A 35 37.97 15.04 -4.83
N VAL A 36 37.51 16.23 -4.45
CA VAL A 36 37.40 17.40 -5.36
C VAL A 36 38.00 18.64 -4.69
N ASP A 37 38.45 19.61 -5.48
CA ASP A 37 38.92 20.92 -4.98
C ASP A 37 37.75 21.88 -4.62
N LEU A 38 38.08 23.11 -4.23
CA LEU A 38 37.10 24.15 -3.85
C LEU A 38 36.19 24.56 -5.03
N GLU A 39 36.69 24.45 -6.26
CA GLU A 39 35.98 24.74 -7.50
C GLU A 39 35.17 23.54 -8.04
N GLY A 40 35.18 22.41 -7.33
CA GLY A 40 34.48 21.19 -7.69
C GLY A 40 35.14 20.38 -8.81
N ARG A 41 36.44 20.53 -9.04
CA ARG A 41 37.21 19.67 -9.97
C ARG A 41 37.64 18.40 -9.27
N ILE A 42 37.51 17.27 -9.96
CA ILE A 42 37.90 15.97 -9.45
C ILE A 42 39.43 15.93 -9.31
N THR A 43 39.93 15.80 -8.08
CA THR A 43 41.36 15.72 -7.76
C THR A 43 41.82 14.27 -7.53
N TYR A 44 40.92 13.37 -7.13
CA TYR A 44 41.16 11.94 -7.03
C TYR A 44 39.87 11.14 -7.26
N LEU A 45 40.02 9.94 -7.85
CA LEU A 45 39.02 8.88 -7.88
C LEU A 45 39.73 7.52 -7.76
N SER A 46 39.20 6.63 -6.92
CA SER A 46 39.63 5.23 -6.83
C SER A 46 39.19 4.42 -8.06
N PRO A 47 39.89 3.33 -8.45
CA PRO A 47 39.54 2.50 -9.60
C PRO A 47 38.10 1.97 -9.64
N ALA A 48 37.43 1.83 -8.49
CA ALA A 48 36.03 1.39 -8.38
C ALA A 48 35.03 2.20 -9.25
N ILE A 49 35.36 3.46 -9.60
CA ILE A 49 34.54 4.27 -10.51
C ILE A 49 34.36 3.66 -11.90
N GLU A 50 35.29 2.81 -12.36
CA GLU A 50 35.16 2.11 -13.65
C GLU A 50 34.00 1.09 -13.61
N THR A 51 33.73 0.47 -12.45
CA THR A 51 32.60 -0.44 -12.24
C THR A 51 31.26 0.30 -12.09
N VAL A 52 31.26 1.44 -11.40
CA VAL A 52 30.04 2.24 -11.15
C VAL A 52 29.63 3.02 -12.41
N ALA A 53 30.58 3.67 -13.07
CA ALA A 53 30.32 4.67 -14.10
C ALA A 53 30.94 4.37 -15.49
N GLY A 54 31.71 3.28 -15.65
CA GLY A 54 32.34 2.90 -16.92
C GLY A 54 33.52 3.79 -17.35
N TYR A 55 33.83 4.83 -16.58
CA TYR A 55 34.96 5.74 -16.82
C TYR A 55 36.17 5.32 -16.01
N LYS A 56 37.36 5.49 -16.59
CA LYS A 56 38.62 5.38 -15.83
C LYS A 56 38.87 6.67 -15.03
N PRO A 57 39.58 6.61 -13.88
CA PRO A 57 39.91 7.80 -13.11
C PRO A 57 40.57 8.92 -13.95
N GLU A 58 41.45 8.57 -14.89
CA GLU A 58 42.16 9.51 -15.76
C GLU A 58 41.25 10.19 -16.80
N GLU A 59 40.06 9.63 -17.07
CA GLU A 59 39.05 10.27 -17.92
C GLU A 59 38.23 11.32 -17.15
N LEU A 60 38.32 11.36 -15.82
CA LEU A 60 37.48 12.19 -14.94
C LEU A 60 38.28 13.22 -14.14
N VAL A 61 39.48 12.88 -13.67
CA VAL A 61 40.36 13.80 -12.93
C VAL A 61 40.64 15.08 -13.74
N GLY A 62 40.59 16.23 -13.06
CA GLY A 62 40.71 17.57 -13.63
C GLY A 62 39.40 18.15 -14.19
N LYS A 63 38.37 17.34 -14.43
CA LYS A 63 37.04 17.81 -14.86
C LYS A 63 36.19 18.22 -13.65
N GLN A 64 35.23 19.11 -13.88
CA GLN A 64 34.28 19.53 -12.85
C GLN A 64 33.22 18.45 -12.64
N PHE A 65 32.94 18.06 -11.38
CA PHE A 65 32.03 16.95 -11.08
C PHE A 65 30.62 17.19 -11.65
N ALA A 66 30.18 18.45 -11.69
CA ALA A 66 28.89 18.90 -12.19
C ALA A 66 28.55 18.40 -13.62
N LEU A 67 29.57 18.11 -14.45
CA LEU A 67 29.41 17.59 -15.80
C LEU A 67 28.86 16.15 -15.87
N PHE A 68 28.86 15.43 -14.74
CA PHE A 68 28.42 14.03 -14.62
C PHE A 68 27.17 13.88 -13.76
N ILE A 69 26.58 14.98 -13.29
CA ILE A 69 25.40 15.00 -12.43
C ILE A 69 24.16 15.19 -13.29
N VAL A 70 23.08 14.49 -12.97
CA VAL A 70 21.78 14.72 -13.61
C VAL A 70 21.27 16.12 -13.22
N ALA A 71 20.84 16.89 -14.23
CA ALA A 71 20.70 18.35 -14.10
C ALA A 71 19.74 18.82 -12.99
N GLU A 72 18.68 18.06 -12.71
CA GLU A 72 17.73 18.38 -11.64
C GLU A 72 18.30 18.19 -10.23
N ASP A 73 19.32 17.34 -10.05
CA ASP A 73 19.92 17.03 -8.74
C ASP A 73 21.09 17.98 -8.41
N LEU A 74 21.68 18.62 -9.43
CA LEU A 74 22.85 19.49 -9.27
C LEU A 74 22.63 20.65 -8.27
N PRO A 75 21.49 21.38 -8.22
CA PRO A 75 21.30 22.46 -7.25
C PRO A 75 21.35 21.98 -5.80
N GLY A 76 20.76 20.82 -5.50
CA GLY A 76 20.79 20.23 -4.16
C GLY A 76 22.16 19.67 -3.78
N LEU A 77 22.87 19.08 -4.75
CA LEU A 77 24.25 18.62 -4.55
C LEU A 77 25.20 19.80 -4.27
N MET A 78 25.01 20.97 -4.87
CA MET A 78 25.79 22.18 -4.55
C MET A 78 25.56 22.65 -3.11
N VAL A 79 24.32 22.60 -2.60
CA VAL A 79 24.04 22.89 -1.17
C VAL A 79 24.72 21.87 -0.26
N SER A 80 24.69 20.58 -0.60
CA SER A 80 25.41 19.53 0.14
C SER A 80 26.94 19.73 0.12
N PHE A 81 27.50 20.19 -0.99
CA PHE A 81 28.91 20.53 -1.14
C PHE A 81 29.30 21.70 -0.22
N GLU A 82 28.53 22.79 -0.20
CA GLU A 82 28.74 23.94 0.69
C GLU A 82 28.59 23.57 2.17
N HIS A 83 27.56 22.78 2.52
CA HIS A 83 27.38 22.22 3.86
C HIS A 83 28.58 21.37 4.28
N THR A 84 29.10 20.52 3.39
CA THR A 84 30.30 19.70 3.64
C THR A 84 31.52 20.58 3.91
N LEU A 85 31.75 21.62 3.09
CA LEU A 85 32.85 22.58 3.29
C LEU A 85 32.74 23.36 4.61
N SER A 86 31.53 23.61 5.11
CA SER A 86 31.30 24.20 6.43
C SER A 86 31.58 23.23 7.61
N GLY A 87 31.81 21.95 7.34
CA GLY A 87 32.11 20.91 8.33
C GLY A 87 30.93 19.99 8.69
N MET A 88 29.75 20.17 8.07
CA MET A 88 28.64 19.21 8.22
C MET A 88 28.98 17.88 7.55
N LYS A 89 28.34 16.80 8.00
CA LYS A 89 28.57 15.42 7.51
C LYS A 89 27.25 14.66 7.39
N GLU A 90 26.43 15.07 6.43
CA GLU A 90 25.17 14.42 6.10
C GLU A 90 25.32 13.68 4.77
N PRO A 91 24.95 12.38 4.67
CA PRO A 91 24.94 11.68 3.40
C PRO A 91 23.93 12.31 2.44
N TYR A 92 24.31 12.45 1.17
CA TYR A 92 23.45 13.05 0.15
C TYR A 92 23.27 12.12 -1.05
N GLU A 93 22.02 11.95 -1.49
CA GLU A 93 21.65 11.08 -2.62
C GLU A 93 21.35 11.90 -3.87
N PHE A 94 21.91 11.46 -4.99
CA PHE A 94 21.76 12.11 -6.29
C PHE A 94 21.95 11.09 -7.41
N ARG A 95 21.71 11.53 -8.65
CA ARG A 95 21.88 10.72 -9.86
C ARG A 95 23.08 11.22 -10.66
N ILE A 96 23.88 10.28 -11.15
CA ILE A 96 24.97 10.53 -12.09
C ILE A 96 24.63 9.97 -13.47
N GLN A 97 25.04 10.66 -14.52
CA GLN A 97 25.06 10.13 -15.88
C GLN A 97 26.40 9.45 -16.13
N VAL A 98 26.35 8.20 -16.58
CA VAL A 98 27.52 7.33 -16.73
C VAL A 98 27.88 7.12 -18.20
N LYS A 99 29.01 6.47 -18.49
CA LYS A 99 29.64 6.47 -19.82
C LYS A 99 28.82 5.88 -20.96
N ASP A 100 27.89 4.96 -20.65
CA ASP A 100 26.94 4.39 -21.62
C ASP A 100 25.69 5.27 -21.85
N GLY A 101 25.61 6.44 -21.19
CA GLY A 101 24.50 7.37 -21.24
C GLY A 101 23.38 7.07 -20.23
N SER A 102 23.43 5.93 -19.54
CA SER A 102 22.46 5.57 -18.50
C SER A 102 22.65 6.38 -17.22
N VAL A 103 21.73 6.19 -16.26
CA VAL A 103 21.70 6.90 -14.99
C VAL A 103 21.93 5.91 -13.85
N ARG A 104 22.85 6.25 -12.94
CA ARG A 104 23.03 5.57 -11.65
C ARG A 104 22.52 6.45 -10.52
N PHE A 105 21.90 5.84 -9.51
CA PHE A 105 21.63 6.47 -8.22
C PHE A 105 22.82 6.24 -7.31
N VAL A 106 23.36 7.31 -6.73
CA VAL A 106 24.52 7.25 -5.85
C VAL A 106 24.26 8.03 -4.56
N GLN A 107 24.92 7.62 -3.48
CA GLN A 107 24.97 8.36 -2.22
C GLN A 107 26.41 8.75 -1.93
N THR A 108 26.66 10.03 -1.63
CA THR A 108 27.96 10.50 -1.15
C THR A 108 27.96 10.61 0.37
N SER A 109 29.05 10.17 1.01
CA SER A 109 29.36 10.49 2.41
C SER A 109 30.70 11.21 2.45
N SER A 110 30.66 12.52 2.73
CA SER A 110 31.76 13.45 2.47
C SER A 110 32.29 14.13 3.74
N SER A 111 33.51 14.65 3.67
CA SER A 111 34.10 15.49 4.72
C SER A 111 35.14 16.47 4.16
N VAL A 112 35.44 17.52 4.92
CA VAL A 112 36.45 18.53 4.57
C VAL A 112 37.84 17.90 4.39
N LEU A 113 38.46 18.13 3.24
CA LEU A 113 39.85 17.79 2.98
C LEU A 113 40.74 18.97 3.37
N PHE A 114 41.74 18.72 4.23
CA PHE A 114 42.71 19.72 4.65
C PHE A 114 44.09 19.47 4.00
N LYS A 115 44.77 20.55 3.63
CA LYS A 115 46.16 20.56 3.18
C LYS A 115 46.90 21.73 3.81
N ASP A 116 48.07 21.47 4.40
CA ASP A 116 48.92 22.49 5.04
C ASP A 116 48.16 23.40 6.04
N GLY A 117 47.20 22.82 6.78
CA GLY A 117 46.35 23.51 7.75
C GLY A 117 45.21 24.34 7.16
N ARG A 118 44.96 24.29 5.84
CA ARG A 118 43.90 25.01 5.13
C ARG A 118 42.89 24.05 4.52
N VAL A 119 41.65 24.51 4.35
CA VAL A 119 40.63 23.81 3.55
C VAL A 119 41.12 23.74 2.10
N ALA A 120 41.15 22.53 1.53
CA ALA A 120 41.63 22.25 0.18
C ALA A 120 40.53 21.72 -0.76
N GLY A 121 39.35 21.40 -0.22
CA GLY A 121 38.24 20.77 -0.93
C GLY A 121 37.51 19.79 -0.03
N ILE A 122 36.95 18.72 -0.61
CA ILE A 122 36.31 17.62 0.13
C ILE A 122 36.87 16.26 -0.31
N ILE A 123 36.76 15.27 0.59
CA ILE A 123 37.04 13.85 0.35
C ILE A 123 35.88 13.01 0.89
N GLY A 124 35.49 11.97 0.16
CA GLY A 124 34.35 11.14 0.53
C GLY A 124 34.32 9.77 -0.15
N VAL A 125 33.31 8.98 0.21
CA VAL A 125 32.92 7.75 -0.49
C VAL A 125 31.64 7.97 -1.28
N LEU A 126 31.54 7.32 -2.43
CA LEU A 126 30.41 7.35 -3.35
C LEU A 126 29.92 5.92 -3.57
N ASN A 127 28.72 5.63 -3.08
CA ASN A 127 28.13 4.30 -3.08
C ASN A 127 27.01 4.20 -4.12
N ASP A 128 27.08 3.18 -4.98
CA ASP A 128 26.04 2.90 -5.96
C ASP A 128 24.82 2.26 -5.29
N LEU A 129 23.70 2.98 -5.29
CA LEU A 129 22.40 2.53 -4.79
C LEU A 129 21.48 2.03 -5.90
N THR A 130 21.94 1.98 -7.15
CA THR A 130 21.08 1.73 -8.32
C THR A 130 20.35 0.40 -8.24
N ASP A 131 21.04 -0.71 -7.96
CA ASP A 131 20.40 -2.02 -7.94
C ASP A 131 19.53 -2.23 -6.69
N ARG A 132 19.87 -1.56 -5.57
CA ARG A 132 18.96 -1.45 -4.41
C ARG A 132 17.66 -0.74 -4.81
N LYS A 133 17.73 0.48 -5.37
CA LYS A 133 16.53 1.25 -5.74
C LYS A 133 15.72 0.60 -6.84
N ARG A 134 16.36 -0.10 -7.79
CA ARG A 134 15.68 -0.95 -8.77
C ARG A 134 14.91 -2.09 -8.11
N ALA A 135 15.51 -2.80 -7.14
CA ALA A 135 14.84 -3.87 -6.41
C ALA A 135 13.68 -3.35 -5.54
N GLU A 136 13.85 -2.20 -4.89
CA GLU A 136 12.81 -1.53 -4.09
C GLU A 136 11.59 -1.13 -4.96
N GLU A 137 11.81 -0.50 -6.11
CA GLU A 137 10.72 -0.10 -7.02
C GLU A 137 10.07 -1.32 -7.71
N GLN A 138 10.85 -2.35 -8.06
CA GLN A 138 10.31 -3.63 -8.56
C GLN A 138 9.44 -4.35 -7.52
N LEU A 139 9.85 -4.35 -6.25
CA LEU A 139 9.08 -4.93 -5.15
C LEU A 139 7.78 -4.17 -4.94
N LYS A 140 7.85 -2.83 -4.88
CA LYS A 140 6.70 -1.93 -4.77
C LYS A 140 5.69 -2.16 -5.91
N HIS A 141 6.12 -2.11 -7.17
CA HIS A 141 5.25 -2.40 -8.32
C HIS A 141 4.67 -3.83 -8.29
N SER A 142 5.40 -4.80 -7.73
CA SER A 142 4.89 -6.17 -7.57
C SER A 142 3.80 -6.24 -6.49
N MET A 143 3.96 -5.51 -5.39
CA MET A 143 2.94 -5.37 -4.33
C MET A 143 1.69 -4.65 -4.85
N GLU A 144 1.84 -3.52 -5.54
CA GLU A 144 0.75 -2.75 -6.16
C GLU A 144 -0.06 -3.63 -7.13
N ARG A 145 0.63 -4.39 -8.00
CA ARG A 145 -0.02 -5.34 -8.93
C ARG A 145 -0.73 -6.48 -8.21
N LEU A 146 -0.18 -7.00 -7.11
CA LEU A 146 -0.81 -8.05 -6.31
C LEU A 146 -2.07 -7.54 -5.60
N GLN A 147 -2.01 -6.36 -4.98
CA GLN A 147 -3.17 -5.69 -4.36
C GLN A 147 -4.28 -5.42 -5.39
N GLY A 148 -3.92 -4.91 -6.58
CA GLY A 148 -4.86 -4.73 -7.69
C GLY A 148 -5.48 -6.04 -8.18
N ALA A 149 -4.70 -7.11 -8.29
CA ALA A 149 -5.20 -8.43 -8.68
C ALA A 149 -6.16 -9.02 -7.64
N ILE A 150 -5.82 -8.97 -6.35
CA ILE A 150 -6.68 -9.42 -5.24
C ILE A 150 -8.00 -8.63 -5.24
N SER A 151 -7.93 -7.31 -5.39
CA SER A 151 -9.12 -6.43 -5.48
C SER A 151 -10.01 -6.79 -6.67
N GLY A 152 -9.41 -7.09 -7.84
CA GLY A 152 -10.12 -7.55 -9.03
C GLY A 152 -10.79 -8.91 -8.85
N VAL A 153 -10.15 -9.85 -8.15
CA VAL A 153 -10.74 -11.16 -7.81
C VAL A 153 -11.93 -11.01 -6.86
N ILE A 154 -11.80 -10.19 -5.81
CA ILE A 154 -12.89 -9.90 -4.86
C ILE A 154 -14.09 -9.29 -5.60
N GLN A 155 -13.85 -8.32 -6.50
CA GLN A 155 -14.91 -7.72 -7.31
C GLN A 155 -15.56 -8.72 -8.28
N ALA A 156 -14.77 -9.61 -8.89
CA ALA A 156 -15.29 -10.66 -9.76
C ALA A 156 -16.14 -11.68 -9.00
N MET A 157 -15.78 -12.01 -7.76
CA MET A 157 -16.58 -12.87 -6.87
C MET A 157 -17.94 -12.21 -6.57
N ALA A 158 -17.95 -10.93 -6.16
CA ALA A 158 -19.19 -10.18 -5.91
C ALA A 158 -20.12 -10.16 -7.13
N VAL A 159 -19.61 -9.76 -8.30
CA VAL A 159 -20.40 -9.74 -9.55
C VAL A 159 -20.92 -11.12 -9.93
N THR A 160 -20.15 -12.20 -9.69
CA THR A 160 -20.58 -13.58 -9.97
C THR A 160 -21.76 -14.01 -9.08
N VAL A 161 -21.87 -13.45 -7.87
CA VAL A 161 -22.99 -13.69 -6.93
C VAL A 161 -24.22 -12.88 -7.34
N GLU A 162 -24.06 -11.58 -7.57
CA GLU A 162 -25.16 -10.71 -8.04
C GLU A 162 -25.76 -11.21 -9.38
N MET A 163 -24.96 -11.85 -10.24
CA MET A 163 -25.43 -12.52 -11.46
C MET A 163 -26.40 -13.69 -11.23
N ARG A 164 -26.51 -14.22 -10.01
CA ARG A 164 -27.48 -15.28 -9.63
C ARG A 164 -28.69 -14.78 -8.85
N ASP A 165 -28.64 -13.54 -8.35
CA ASP A 165 -29.72 -12.86 -7.64
C ASP A 165 -29.99 -11.52 -8.35
N PRO A 166 -30.85 -11.49 -9.39
CA PRO A 166 -31.05 -10.33 -10.27
C PRO A 166 -31.55 -9.05 -9.57
N PHE A 167 -31.85 -9.13 -8.27
CA PHE A 167 -32.43 -8.07 -7.46
C PHE A 167 -31.41 -7.45 -6.48
N THR A 168 -30.17 -7.95 -6.48
CA THR A 168 -29.04 -7.47 -5.65
C THR A 168 -28.00 -6.67 -6.44
N ALA A 169 -28.30 -6.16 -7.64
CA ALA A 169 -27.34 -5.41 -8.45
C ALA A 169 -26.72 -4.21 -7.70
N GLY A 170 -25.41 -4.25 -7.46
CA GLY A 170 -24.63 -3.31 -6.67
C GLY A 170 -24.93 -3.28 -5.16
N HIS A 171 -25.73 -4.22 -4.65
CA HIS A 171 -26.07 -4.34 -3.22
C HIS A 171 -24.80 -4.54 -2.39
N GLN A 172 -23.94 -5.48 -2.79
CA GLN A 172 -22.73 -5.81 -2.03
C GLN A 172 -21.77 -4.62 -1.97
N GLN A 173 -21.70 -3.80 -3.03
CA GLN A 173 -20.95 -2.55 -3.04
C GLN A 173 -21.54 -1.52 -2.07
N ARG A 174 -22.85 -1.27 -2.13
CA ARG A 174 -23.52 -0.26 -1.27
C ARG A 174 -23.46 -0.63 0.21
N VAL A 175 -23.56 -1.93 0.53
CA VAL A 175 -23.34 -2.47 1.87
C VAL A 175 -21.88 -2.32 2.32
N SER A 176 -20.90 -2.68 1.46
CA SER A 176 -19.46 -2.42 1.70
C SER A 176 -19.18 -0.96 2.04
N ASP A 177 -19.71 -0.04 1.23
CA ASP A 177 -19.42 1.39 1.34
C ASP A 177 -20.01 1.98 2.63
N LEU A 178 -21.22 1.58 3.01
CA LEU A 178 -21.85 1.97 4.26
C LEU A 178 -21.17 1.32 5.48
N ALA A 179 -20.86 0.02 5.44
CA ALA A 179 -20.15 -0.66 6.52
C ALA A 179 -18.77 -0.03 6.79
N ALA A 180 -18.03 0.29 5.72
CA ALA A 180 -16.75 0.99 5.83
C ALA A 180 -16.90 2.47 6.25
N ALA A 181 -18.03 3.11 5.97
CA ALA A 181 -18.34 4.45 6.50
C ALA A 181 -18.63 4.39 8.01
N ILE A 182 -19.49 3.47 8.45
CA ILE A 182 -19.81 3.22 9.87
C ILE A 182 -18.51 2.93 10.66
N ALA A 183 -17.67 2.04 10.16
CA ALA A 183 -16.39 1.70 10.78
C ALA A 183 -15.45 2.91 10.97
N ARG A 184 -15.44 3.87 10.01
CA ARG A 184 -14.66 5.12 10.14
C ARG A 184 -15.30 6.11 11.12
N GLU A 185 -16.63 6.18 11.18
CA GLU A 185 -17.34 7.03 12.14
C GLU A 185 -17.20 6.51 13.58
N MET A 186 -16.98 5.20 13.74
CA MET A 186 -16.59 4.54 15.00
C MET A 186 -15.08 4.59 15.29
N GLU A 187 -14.32 5.43 14.56
CA GLU A 187 -12.89 5.67 14.73
C GLU A 187 -12.01 4.39 14.68
N LEU A 188 -12.46 3.35 13.98
CA LEU A 188 -11.69 2.10 13.85
C LEU A 188 -10.43 2.27 12.98
N PRO A 189 -9.34 1.52 13.25
CA PRO A 189 -8.12 1.57 12.46
C PRO A 189 -8.38 1.29 10.97
N ALA A 190 -7.68 2.01 10.08
CA ALA A 190 -7.91 1.93 8.62
C ALA A 190 -7.77 0.51 8.05
N ASP A 191 -6.87 -0.30 8.61
CA ASP A 191 -6.71 -1.71 8.29
C ASP A 191 -7.97 -2.54 8.62
N ARG A 192 -8.56 -2.34 9.81
CA ARG A 192 -9.81 -2.98 10.22
C ARG A 192 -11.00 -2.54 9.36
N VAL A 193 -11.02 -1.27 8.94
CA VAL A 193 -12.01 -0.74 7.99
C VAL A 193 -11.92 -1.46 6.63
N GLU A 194 -10.71 -1.79 6.18
CA GLU A 194 -10.49 -2.54 4.93
C GLU A 194 -10.98 -3.99 5.02
N GLY A 195 -10.73 -4.66 6.15
CA GLY A 195 -11.31 -5.98 6.44
C GLY A 195 -12.85 -5.98 6.40
N ILE A 196 -13.48 -4.97 6.98
CA ILE A 196 -14.95 -4.77 6.94
C ILE A 196 -15.42 -4.50 5.51
N ARG A 197 -14.71 -3.66 4.75
CA ARG A 197 -15.03 -3.34 3.35
C ARG A 197 -15.00 -4.59 2.46
N ILE A 198 -13.94 -5.40 2.58
CA ILE A 198 -13.80 -6.64 1.82
C ILE A 198 -14.89 -7.63 2.21
N ALA A 199 -15.16 -7.82 3.51
CA ALA A 199 -16.26 -8.67 3.95
C ALA A 199 -17.61 -8.21 3.39
N GLY A 200 -17.89 -6.90 3.39
CA GLY A 200 -19.10 -6.33 2.81
C GLY A 200 -19.25 -6.64 1.30
N LEU A 201 -18.16 -6.63 0.53
CA LEU A 201 -18.19 -7.01 -0.89
C LEU A 201 -18.50 -8.49 -1.14
N ILE A 202 -18.26 -9.41 -0.18
CA ILE A 202 -18.41 -10.85 -0.40
C ILE A 202 -19.25 -11.59 0.65
N HIS A 203 -19.97 -10.88 1.53
CA HIS A 203 -20.82 -11.51 2.56
C HIS A 203 -21.83 -12.50 1.98
N ASP A 204 -22.41 -12.12 0.84
CA ASP A 204 -23.43 -12.88 0.12
C ASP A 204 -22.85 -14.07 -0.69
N ILE A 205 -21.52 -14.31 -0.67
CA ILE A 205 -20.84 -15.32 -1.52
C ILE A 205 -21.42 -16.73 -1.38
N GLY A 206 -21.97 -17.08 -0.21
CA GLY A 206 -22.61 -18.36 0.01
C GLY A 206 -23.92 -18.57 -0.75
N LYS A 207 -24.52 -17.53 -1.35
CA LYS A 207 -25.70 -17.67 -2.23
C LYS A 207 -25.44 -18.59 -3.42
N VAL A 208 -24.18 -18.86 -3.77
CA VAL A 208 -23.84 -19.89 -4.77
C VAL A 208 -24.32 -21.30 -4.39
N ALA A 209 -24.57 -21.59 -3.11
CA ALA A 209 -25.15 -22.85 -2.66
C ALA A 209 -26.69 -22.91 -2.77
N VAL A 210 -27.36 -21.78 -2.98
CA VAL A 210 -28.83 -21.69 -3.04
C VAL A 210 -29.31 -22.00 -4.47
N PRO A 211 -30.44 -22.73 -4.67
CA PRO A 211 -31.06 -22.89 -5.99
C PRO A 211 -31.44 -21.56 -6.64
N SER A 212 -31.17 -21.40 -7.94
CA SER A 212 -31.45 -20.15 -8.66
C SER A 212 -32.95 -19.83 -8.70
N GLU A 213 -33.79 -20.86 -8.70
CA GLU A 213 -35.26 -20.80 -8.73
C GLU A 213 -35.85 -20.16 -7.45
N ILE A 214 -35.08 -20.14 -6.35
CA ILE A 214 -35.45 -19.50 -5.09
C ILE A 214 -34.95 -18.04 -5.08
N LEU A 215 -33.71 -17.80 -5.53
CA LEU A 215 -33.13 -16.46 -5.62
C LEU A 215 -33.85 -15.56 -6.64
N SER A 216 -34.15 -16.08 -7.83
CA SER A 216 -34.72 -15.30 -8.95
C SER A 216 -36.25 -15.16 -8.89
N LYS A 217 -36.88 -15.54 -7.77
CA LYS A 217 -38.34 -15.55 -7.61
C LYS A 217 -38.84 -14.13 -7.26
N PRO A 218 -39.89 -13.59 -7.92
CA PRO A 218 -40.43 -12.23 -7.61
C PRO A 218 -41.48 -11.73 -6.41
N SER A 219 -43.00 -12.71 -4.94
CA SER A 219 -43.99 -12.56 -3.82
C SER A 219 -43.49 -13.51 -2.73
N ALA A 220 -43.43 -13.04 -1.48
CA ALA A 220 -42.69 -13.65 -0.37
C ALA A 220 -42.51 -15.18 -0.40
N LEU A 221 -41.26 -15.62 -0.23
CA LEU A 221 -40.91 -17.04 -0.10
C LEU A 221 -41.59 -17.61 1.16
N PRO A 222 -42.32 -18.74 1.08
CA PRO A 222 -42.81 -19.44 2.27
C PRO A 222 -41.62 -19.97 3.09
N GLU A 223 -41.81 -20.17 4.39
CA GLU A 223 -40.74 -20.58 5.32
C GLU A 223 -39.81 -21.72 4.82
N PRO A 224 -40.31 -22.83 4.22
CA PRO A 224 -39.44 -23.89 3.71
C PRO A 224 -38.47 -23.44 2.60
N GLU A 225 -38.85 -22.46 1.79
CA GLU A 225 -37.96 -21.84 0.79
C GLU A 225 -37.07 -20.76 1.41
N SER A 226 -37.57 -20.01 2.40
CA SER A 226 -36.77 -19.04 3.16
C SER A 226 -35.61 -19.71 3.89
N THR A 227 -35.84 -20.88 4.51
CA THR A 227 -34.79 -21.65 5.19
C THR A 227 -33.64 -22.02 4.23
N LEU A 228 -33.92 -22.27 2.95
CA LEU A 228 -32.89 -22.57 1.95
C LEU A 228 -32.03 -21.36 1.57
N ILE A 229 -32.45 -20.13 1.86
CA ILE A 229 -31.57 -18.95 1.79
C ILE A 229 -30.71 -18.85 3.06
N ARG A 230 -31.22 -19.25 4.23
CA ARG A 230 -30.51 -19.07 5.52
C ARG A 230 -29.24 -19.92 5.66
N ILE A 231 -28.97 -20.85 4.74
CA ILE A 231 -27.72 -21.62 4.67
C ILE A 231 -26.52 -20.82 4.15
N HIS A 232 -26.76 -19.65 3.52
CA HIS A 232 -25.69 -18.94 2.83
C HIS A 232 -24.55 -18.40 3.73
N PRO A 233 -24.75 -18.00 5.00
CA PRO A 233 -23.63 -17.58 5.86
C PRO A 233 -22.67 -18.74 6.13
N GLU A 234 -23.20 -19.95 6.38
CA GLU A 234 -22.40 -21.17 6.51
C GLU A 234 -21.71 -21.56 5.19
N ALA A 235 -22.41 -21.48 4.05
CA ALA A 235 -21.81 -21.76 2.75
C ALA A 235 -20.67 -20.79 2.44
N GLY A 236 -20.85 -19.50 2.74
CA GLY A 236 -19.84 -18.46 2.56
C GLY A 236 -18.64 -18.65 3.48
N PHE A 237 -18.86 -18.95 4.76
CA PHE A 237 -17.80 -19.36 5.68
C PHE A 237 -17.01 -20.56 5.15
N ASN A 238 -17.69 -21.59 4.67
CA ASN A 238 -17.04 -22.80 4.14
C ASN A 238 -16.22 -22.55 2.87
N ILE A 239 -16.57 -21.55 2.05
CA ILE A 239 -15.77 -21.09 0.90
C ILE A 239 -14.54 -20.30 1.37
N LEU A 240 -14.69 -19.41 2.35
CA LEU A 240 -13.68 -18.41 2.71
C LEU A 240 -12.68 -18.87 3.80
N LYS A 241 -13.04 -19.82 4.66
CA LYS A 241 -12.25 -20.25 5.84
C LYS A 241 -10.85 -20.83 5.54
N ASN A 242 -10.58 -21.18 4.27
CA ASN A 242 -9.29 -21.70 3.83
C ASN A 242 -8.41 -20.63 3.16
N ILE A 243 -8.86 -19.38 3.08
CA ILE A 243 -8.11 -18.25 2.53
C ILE A 243 -7.44 -17.51 3.70
N ASP A 244 -6.12 -17.35 3.63
CA ASP A 244 -5.31 -16.65 4.63
C ASP A 244 -5.49 -15.13 4.52
N PHE A 245 -6.63 -14.64 5.00
CA PHE A 245 -6.90 -13.21 5.15
C PHE A 245 -6.33 -12.70 6.49
N PRO A 246 -5.72 -11.51 6.53
CA PRO A 246 -5.27 -10.90 7.80
C PRO A 246 -6.44 -10.41 8.69
N TRP A 247 -7.68 -10.54 8.22
CA TRP A 247 -8.91 -10.13 8.90
C TRP A 247 -9.87 -11.32 9.01
N PRO A 248 -10.78 -11.36 10.01
CA PRO A 248 -11.69 -12.48 10.25
C PRO A 248 -12.86 -12.56 9.24
N ILE A 249 -12.62 -12.28 7.96
CA ILE A 249 -13.64 -12.14 6.90
C ILE A 249 -14.58 -13.34 6.82
N ALA A 250 -14.08 -14.58 6.93
CA ALA A 250 -14.93 -15.76 6.96
C ALA A 250 -15.92 -15.75 8.15
N GLN A 251 -15.47 -15.32 9.33
CA GLN A 251 -16.33 -15.19 10.52
C GLN A 251 -17.33 -14.04 10.37
N VAL A 252 -16.95 -12.93 9.70
CA VAL A 252 -17.87 -11.85 9.35
C VAL A 252 -18.98 -12.35 8.44
N VAL A 253 -18.62 -13.11 7.40
CA VAL A 253 -19.57 -13.77 6.48
C VAL A 253 -20.46 -14.77 7.22
N LEU A 254 -19.95 -15.51 8.21
CA LEU A 254 -20.77 -16.41 9.02
C LEU A 254 -21.80 -15.65 9.89
N GLN A 255 -21.39 -14.52 10.49
CA GLN A 255 -22.15 -13.87 11.57
C GLN A 255 -22.99 -12.65 11.14
N HIS A 256 -22.96 -12.22 9.88
CA HIS A 256 -23.62 -10.96 9.44
C HIS A 256 -25.16 -10.95 9.56
N HIS A 257 -25.80 -12.10 9.79
CA HIS A 257 -27.22 -12.23 10.06
C HIS A 257 -27.55 -12.63 11.52
N GLU A 258 -26.56 -12.65 12.40
CA GLU A 258 -26.79 -12.74 13.85
C GLU A 258 -27.42 -11.43 14.38
N ARG A 259 -28.03 -11.49 15.56
CA ARG A 259 -28.75 -10.38 16.23
C ARG A 259 -28.41 -10.39 17.71
N LEU A 260 -28.29 -9.22 18.35
CA LEU A 260 -27.79 -9.14 19.73
C LEU A 260 -28.60 -9.94 20.76
N ASP A 261 -29.88 -10.21 20.50
CA ASP A 261 -30.79 -11.00 21.35
C ASP A 261 -30.75 -12.52 21.08
N GLY A 262 -29.94 -12.98 20.12
CA GLY A 262 -29.90 -14.39 19.70
C GLY A 262 -31.03 -14.80 18.74
N SER A 263 -31.86 -13.86 18.25
CA SER A 263 -32.91 -14.14 17.24
C SER A 263 -32.39 -14.33 15.81
N GLY A 264 -31.08 -14.14 15.62
CA GLY A 264 -30.39 -14.24 14.34
C GLY A 264 -30.05 -15.68 13.91
N TYR A 265 -29.24 -15.78 12.87
CA TYR A 265 -28.82 -17.05 12.28
C TYR A 265 -27.43 -16.90 11.60
N PRO A 266 -26.67 -17.98 11.38
CA PRO A 266 -27.03 -19.40 11.50
C PRO A 266 -26.90 -20.00 12.91
N SER A 267 -26.10 -19.41 13.79
CA SER A 267 -25.70 -20.02 15.07
C SER A 267 -26.52 -19.52 16.27
N GLY A 268 -27.28 -18.43 16.13
CA GLY A 268 -28.10 -17.87 17.21
C GLY A 268 -27.25 -17.20 18.30
N LEU A 269 -26.17 -16.53 17.87
CA LEU A 269 -25.22 -15.87 18.77
C LEU A 269 -25.82 -14.56 19.29
N ALA A 270 -25.41 -14.16 20.50
CA ALA A 270 -25.95 -13.00 21.20
C ALA A 270 -24.82 -12.07 21.70
N GLY A 271 -25.16 -10.81 21.95
CA GLY A 271 -24.28 -9.82 22.58
C GLY A 271 -22.86 -9.74 21.99
N GLU A 272 -21.86 -10.13 22.79
CA GLU A 272 -20.44 -10.02 22.45
C GLU A 272 -19.86 -11.24 21.71
N ASP A 273 -20.60 -12.36 21.62
CA ASP A 273 -20.19 -13.54 20.83
C ASP A 273 -20.20 -13.27 19.31
N ILE A 274 -20.87 -12.18 18.91
CA ILE A 274 -20.87 -11.63 17.55
C ILE A 274 -19.71 -10.64 17.43
N ILE A 275 -18.79 -10.86 16.48
CA ILE A 275 -17.65 -9.95 16.26
C ILE A 275 -18.13 -8.57 15.77
N LEU A 276 -17.41 -7.51 16.15
CA LEU A 276 -17.84 -6.13 15.87
C LEU A 276 -17.99 -5.84 14.37
N GLU A 277 -17.11 -6.43 13.56
CA GLU A 277 -17.13 -6.39 12.11
C GLU A 277 -18.44 -6.94 11.52
N ALA A 278 -18.95 -8.05 12.07
CA ALA A 278 -20.23 -8.63 11.70
C ALA A 278 -21.40 -7.77 12.19
N ARG A 279 -21.31 -7.19 13.39
CA ARG A 279 -22.30 -6.25 13.93
C ARG A 279 -22.43 -4.96 13.10
N ILE A 280 -21.31 -4.41 12.63
CA ILE A 280 -21.28 -3.25 11.72
C ILE A 280 -21.89 -3.61 10.36
N LEU A 281 -21.50 -4.76 9.79
CA LEU A 281 -22.02 -5.23 8.52
C LEU A 281 -23.53 -5.52 8.57
N CYS A 282 -24.01 -6.13 9.66
CA CYS A 282 -25.42 -6.39 9.97
C CYS A 282 -26.28 -5.11 9.93
N VAL A 283 -25.77 -3.99 10.47
CA VAL A 283 -26.44 -2.68 10.36
C VAL A 283 -26.43 -2.16 8.93
N ALA A 284 -25.30 -2.27 8.21
CA ALA A 284 -25.18 -1.79 6.84
C ALA A 284 -26.07 -2.54 5.83
N ASP A 285 -26.16 -3.87 5.94
CA ASP A 285 -27.06 -4.72 5.15
C ASP A 285 -28.52 -4.31 5.34
N VAL A 286 -29.01 -4.29 6.59
CA VAL A 286 -30.41 -3.93 6.88
C VAL A 286 -30.78 -2.55 6.35
N VAL A 287 -29.89 -1.56 6.49
CA VAL A 287 -30.14 -0.19 6.01
C VAL A 287 -30.18 -0.13 4.48
N GLU A 288 -29.30 -0.82 3.77
CA GLU A 288 -29.37 -0.92 2.30
C GLU A 288 -30.63 -1.68 1.87
N ALA A 289 -30.89 -2.84 2.47
CA ALA A 289 -31.95 -3.76 2.07
C ALA A 289 -33.37 -3.20 2.26
N ALA A 290 -33.56 -2.27 3.21
CA ALA A 290 -34.82 -1.55 3.43
C ALA A 290 -34.94 -0.25 2.61
N ALA A 291 -33.82 0.40 2.28
CA ALA A 291 -33.77 1.59 1.43
C ALA A 291 -33.91 1.26 -0.07
N SER A 292 -33.36 0.13 -0.52
CA SER A 292 -33.39 -0.32 -1.92
C SER A 292 -34.71 -1.01 -2.30
N HIS A 293 -35.09 -0.88 -3.57
CA HIS A 293 -36.34 -1.44 -4.09
C HIS A 293 -36.17 -2.91 -4.48
N ARG A 294 -37.01 -3.81 -3.94
CA ARG A 294 -36.97 -5.25 -4.27
C ARG A 294 -38.31 -5.68 -4.90
N PRO A 295 -38.35 -6.66 -5.83
CA PRO A 295 -39.57 -6.97 -6.62
C PRO A 295 -40.85 -7.25 -5.81
N TYR A 296 -40.75 -7.98 -4.69
CA TYR A 296 -41.87 -8.25 -3.78
C TYR A 296 -41.94 -7.30 -2.56
N ARG A 297 -41.10 -6.27 -2.48
CA ARG A 297 -41.11 -5.25 -1.39
C ARG A 297 -40.71 -3.89 -1.95
N GLN A 298 -41.68 -2.99 -2.09
CA GLN A 298 -41.40 -1.59 -2.39
C GLN A 298 -40.42 -1.01 -1.36
N ALA A 299 -39.43 -0.25 -1.84
CA ALA A 299 -38.49 0.48 -0.98
C ALA A 299 -39.27 1.29 0.06
N GLN A 300 -38.99 1.05 1.34
CA GLN A 300 -39.61 1.80 2.45
C GLN A 300 -38.86 3.12 2.71
N GLY A 301 -37.68 3.28 2.09
CA GLY A 301 -36.87 4.49 2.11
C GLY A 301 -35.86 4.50 3.26
N VAL A 302 -34.85 5.36 3.12
CA VAL A 302 -33.75 5.48 4.08
C VAL A 302 -34.27 5.80 5.50
N GLU A 303 -35.19 6.76 5.66
CA GLU A 303 -35.70 7.11 6.99
C GLU A 303 -36.45 5.96 7.69
N PHE A 304 -37.18 5.10 6.96
CA PHE A 304 -37.78 3.91 7.58
C PHE A 304 -36.70 2.97 8.13
N ALA A 305 -35.63 2.77 7.37
CA ALA A 305 -34.51 1.93 7.77
C ALA A 305 -33.74 2.52 8.97
N LEU A 306 -33.50 3.83 8.97
CA LEU A 306 -32.91 4.57 10.10
C LEU A 306 -33.77 4.46 11.36
N ASP A 307 -35.08 4.62 11.23
CA ASP A 307 -35.99 4.48 12.37
C ASP A 307 -36.12 3.01 12.82
N GLU A 308 -35.94 2.01 11.96
CA GLU A 308 -35.84 0.61 12.37
C GLU A 308 -34.56 0.33 13.18
N ILE A 309 -33.38 0.74 12.71
CA ILE A 309 -32.14 0.53 13.47
C ILE A 309 -32.12 1.34 14.77
N SER A 310 -32.71 2.55 14.77
CA SER A 310 -32.82 3.40 15.95
C SER A 310 -33.71 2.79 17.04
N ARG A 311 -34.84 2.18 16.67
CA ARG A 311 -35.77 1.54 17.62
C ARG A 311 -35.26 0.23 18.21
N ASN A 312 -34.36 -0.47 17.50
CA ASN A 312 -33.85 -1.79 17.88
C ASN A 312 -32.36 -1.80 18.25
N ALA A 313 -31.74 -0.62 18.40
CA ALA A 313 -30.39 -0.45 18.91
C ALA A 313 -30.27 -1.03 20.34
N GLY A 314 -29.26 -1.87 20.57
CA GLY A 314 -29.07 -2.59 21.82
C GLY A 314 -29.96 -3.83 22.02
N VAL A 315 -30.84 -4.14 21.05
CA VAL A 315 -31.74 -5.32 21.10
C VAL A 315 -31.48 -6.25 19.91
N LEU A 316 -31.57 -5.74 18.69
CA LEU A 316 -31.22 -6.50 17.47
C LEU A 316 -29.86 -6.08 16.92
N TYR A 317 -29.54 -4.79 17.04
CA TYR A 317 -28.40 -4.13 16.38
C TYR A 317 -27.44 -3.51 17.38
N ASP A 318 -26.16 -3.45 17.05
CA ASP A 318 -25.14 -2.80 17.88
C ASP A 318 -25.40 -1.30 18.01
N SER A 319 -25.51 -0.81 19.24
CA SER A 319 -25.86 0.58 19.54
C SER A 319 -24.84 1.59 19.01
N ALA A 320 -23.56 1.24 18.98
CA ALA A 320 -22.51 2.13 18.47
C ALA A 320 -22.52 2.16 16.94
N ALA A 321 -22.68 0.99 16.29
CA ALA A 321 -22.82 0.90 14.84
C ALA A 321 -24.11 1.59 14.34
N ALA A 322 -25.23 1.44 15.06
CA ALA A 322 -26.49 2.10 14.74
C ALA A 322 -26.40 3.63 14.92
N ALA A 323 -25.80 4.11 16.02
CA ALA A 323 -25.59 5.54 16.24
C ALA A 323 -24.65 6.16 15.19
N ALA A 324 -23.56 5.47 14.83
CA ALA A 324 -22.66 5.88 13.76
C ALA A 324 -23.38 5.94 12.39
N CYS A 325 -24.21 4.94 12.07
CA CYS A 325 -25.03 4.94 10.86
C CYS A 325 -26.02 6.13 10.82
N LEU A 326 -26.77 6.34 11.91
CA LEU A 326 -27.71 7.46 12.05
C LEU A 326 -27.00 8.81 11.83
N LYS A 327 -25.82 8.99 12.42
CA LYS A 327 -24.99 10.19 12.29
C LYS A 327 -24.49 10.42 10.87
N LEU A 328 -24.06 9.36 10.17
CA LEU A 328 -23.61 9.44 8.78
C LEU A 328 -24.69 10.00 7.86
N PHE A 329 -25.92 9.50 7.96
CA PHE A 329 -27.04 10.01 7.15
C PHE A 329 -27.53 11.38 7.64
N ARG A 330 -27.81 11.56 8.94
CA ARG A 330 -28.50 12.75 9.49
C ARG A 330 -27.61 13.97 9.73
N GLU A 331 -26.30 13.79 9.96
CA GLU A 331 -25.35 14.91 10.16
C GLU A 331 -24.35 15.05 9.00
N LYS A 332 -23.86 13.94 8.44
CA LYS A 332 -22.79 13.95 7.43
C LYS A 332 -23.25 13.80 5.99
N ASN A 333 -24.57 13.79 5.74
CA ASN A 333 -25.19 13.71 4.42
C ASN A 333 -24.72 12.50 3.58
N PHE A 334 -24.49 11.35 4.22
CA PHE A 334 -24.19 10.11 3.50
C PHE A 334 -25.37 9.74 2.58
N ALA A 335 -25.06 9.36 1.35
CA ALA A 335 -26.02 8.87 0.38
C ALA A 335 -25.43 7.68 -0.39
N PHE A 336 -26.25 6.66 -0.64
CA PHE A 336 -25.87 5.54 -1.50
C PHE A 336 -25.60 6.04 -2.92
N SER A 337 -24.51 5.59 -3.55
CA SER A 337 -24.19 6.05 -4.90
C SER A 337 -25.06 5.37 -5.96
N GLU A 338 -25.67 6.16 -6.86
CA GLU A 338 -26.43 5.67 -8.02
C GLU A 338 -25.55 5.06 -9.13
N LYS A 339 -24.31 4.65 -8.82
CA LYS A 339 -23.42 3.97 -9.77
C LYS A 339 -23.87 2.52 -9.97
N VAL A 340 -24.98 2.36 -10.68
CA VAL A 340 -25.31 1.10 -11.38
C VAL A 340 -24.11 0.75 -12.26
N ALA A 341 -23.41 -0.33 -11.91
CA ALA A 341 -22.34 -0.86 -12.73
C ALA A 341 -22.92 -1.23 -14.10
N LYS A 342 -22.42 -0.62 -15.18
CA LYS A 342 -22.91 -0.86 -16.55
C LYS A 342 -22.43 -2.22 -17.08
N ALA A 343 -22.96 -3.31 -16.53
CA ALA A 343 -22.85 -4.66 -17.10
C ALA A 343 -23.30 -4.69 -18.58
N ASP A 344 -24.24 -3.79 -18.91
CA ASP A 344 -24.70 -3.43 -20.26
C ASP A 344 -23.57 -3.19 -21.28
N THR A 345 -22.40 -2.70 -20.85
CA THR A 345 -21.26 -2.43 -21.74
C THR A 345 -20.55 -3.72 -22.19
N VAL A 346 -20.51 -4.78 -21.36
CA VAL A 346 -19.88 -6.05 -21.74
C VAL A 346 -20.75 -6.82 -22.75
N PHE A 347 -22.07 -6.85 -22.52
CA PHE A 347 -23.01 -7.55 -23.39
C PHE A 347 -23.18 -6.88 -24.77
N ARG A 348 -23.20 -5.54 -24.84
CA ARG A 348 -23.34 -4.85 -26.14
C ARG A 348 -22.18 -5.10 -27.10
N THR A 349 -20.96 -5.33 -26.60
CA THR A 349 -19.79 -5.64 -27.46
C THR A 349 -19.86 -7.04 -28.07
N LEU A 350 -20.38 -8.03 -27.33
CA LEU A 350 -20.51 -9.41 -27.83
C LEU A 350 -21.68 -9.56 -28.82
N SER A 351 -22.77 -8.82 -28.62
CA SER A 351 -23.92 -8.80 -29.53
C SER A 351 -23.66 -8.07 -30.86
N ALA A 352 -22.54 -7.37 -30.99
CA ALA A 352 -22.17 -6.60 -32.19
C ALA A 352 -21.20 -7.34 -33.14
N GLN A 353 -20.96 -8.64 -32.91
CA GLN A 353 -20.09 -9.50 -33.74
C GLN A 353 -20.80 -10.78 -34.22
N ARG A 354 -22.08 -10.66 -34.61
CA ARG A 354 -22.88 -11.69 -35.28
C ARG A 354 -23.71 -11.09 -36.40
#